data_AF-A0A2G5XFR5-F1
#
_entry.id   AF-A0A2G5XFR5-F1
#
_cell.length_a   1.000
_cell.length_b   1.000
_cell.length_c   1.000
_cell.angle_alpha   90.00
_cell.angle_beta   90.00
_cell.angle_gamma   90.00
#
_symmetry.space_group_name_H-M   'P 1'
#
loop_
_entity.id
_entity.type
_entity.pdbx_description
1 polymer ?
#
loop_
_entity_poly.entity_id
_entity_poly.type
_entity_poly.pdbx_seq_one_letter_code
_entity_poly.pdbx_strand_id
1 'polypeptide(L)'
;MIECPWRLLVANQVLIGFSDCTQGPDKFTHKNLESILMGKKVMNIYHFEEISDLVLEFEDNTFLELFHDSSFFEGWQLRGDNGFYLFTLPGGSYSD
;
A
#
# COMPACT_ATOMS: atom_id res chain seq x y z
N MET A 1 10.15 0.71 1.38
CA MET A 1 9.90 -0.27 0.30
C MET A 1 8.58 -0.94 0.64
N ILE A 2 7.67 -1.08 -0.33
CA ILE A 2 6.40 -1.81 -0.12
C ILE A 2 6.64 -3.22 -0.67
N GLU A 3 6.60 -4.22 0.20
CA GLU A 3 7.03 -5.59 -0.08
C GLU A 3 5.86 -6.57 -0.19
N CYS A 4 4.63 -6.09 -0.10
CA CYS A 4 3.39 -6.84 -0.37
C CYS A 4 2.80 -6.50 -1.74
N PRO A 5 1.74 -7.20 -2.17
CA PRO A 5 0.95 -6.73 -3.28
C PRO A 5 0.26 -5.40 -2.95
N TRP A 6 0.25 -4.53 -3.94
CA TRP A 6 -0.37 -3.23 -3.84
C TRP A 6 -0.84 -2.77 -5.21
N ARG A 7 -1.74 -1.80 -5.23
CA ARG A 7 -2.06 -1.04 -6.45
C ARG A 7 -2.30 0.43 -6.14
N LEU A 8 -1.90 1.27 -7.08
CA LEU A 8 -2.19 2.69 -7.09
C LEU A 8 -3.40 2.93 -8.00
N LEU A 9 -4.45 3.53 -7.45
CA LEU A 9 -5.58 4.03 -8.21
C LEU A 9 -5.50 5.55 -8.34
N VAL A 10 -5.80 6.05 -9.53
CA VAL A 10 -6.00 7.47 -9.79
C VAL A 10 -7.31 7.61 -10.54
N ALA A 11 -8.21 8.46 -10.03
CA ALA A 11 -9.53 8.67 -10.63
C ALA A 11 -10.30 7.35 -10.87
N ASN A 12 -10.24 6.42 -9.90
CA ASN A 12 -10.86 5.09 -9.93
C ASN A 12 -10.32 4.14 -11.01
N GLN A 13 -9.13 4.39 -11.56
CA GLN A 13 -8.45 3.49 -12.48
C GLN A 13 -7.12 3.02 -11.90
N VAL A 14 -6.79 1.74 -12.09
CA VAL A 14 -5.48 1.20 -11.71
C VAL A 14 -4.43 1.83 -12.64
N LEU A 15 -3.52 2.61 -12.04
CA LEU A 15 -2.45 3.26 -12.78
C LEU A 15 -1.18 2.39 -12.81
N ILE A 16 -0.85 1.78 -11.68
CA ILE A 16 0.30 0.88 -11.52
C ILE A 16 0.05 -0.07 -10.35
N GLY A 17 0.35 -1.35 -10.54
CA GLY A 17 0.31 -2.37 -9.50
C GLY A 17 1.66 -3.05 -9.26
N PHE A 18 1.74 -3.81 -8.19
CA PHE A 18 2.89 -4.65 -7.87
C PHE A 18 3.23 -5.63 -9.00
N SER A 19 2.21 -6.23 -9.63
CA SER A 19 2.39 -7.12 -10.78
C SER A 19 3.05 -6.43 -11.99
N ASP A 20 2.77 -5.15 -12.22
CA ASP A 20 3.36 -4.40 -13.33
C ASP A 20 4.86 -4.20 -13.11
N CYS A 21 5.26 -3.95 -11.87
CA CYS A 21 6.67 -3.80 -11.49
C CYS A 21 7.46 -5.12 -11.57
N THR A 22 6.79 -6.25 -11.35
CA THR A 22 7.42 -7.59 -11.37
C THR A 22 7.44 -8.22 -12.76
N GLN A 23 6.37 -8.04 -13.54
CA GLN A 23 6.21 -8.65 -14.86
C GLN A 23 6.58 -7.72 -16.02
N GLY A 24 6.57 -6.40 -15.79
CA GLY A 24 6.97 -5.37 -16.76
C GLY A 24 8.03 -4.40 -16.23
N PRO A 25 9.15 -4.89 -15.64
CA PRO A 25 10.12 -4.06 -14.92
C PRO A 25 10.79 -2.98 -15.78
N ASP A 26 10.84 -3.17 -17.11
CA ASP A 26 11.39 -2.17 -18.04
C ASP A 26 10.49 -0.95 -18.23
N LYS A 27 9.21 -1.05 -17.83
CA LYS A 27 8.20 0.01 -18.00
C LYS A 27 7.76 0.61 -16.67
N PHE A 28 7.66 -0.23 -15.65
CA PHE A 28 7.13 0.14 -14.34
C PHE A 28 8.10 -0.29 -13.25
N THR A 29 8.39 0.64 -12.36
CA THR A 29 9.26 0.45 -11.20
C THR A 29 8.65 1.13 -9.99
N HIS A 30 9.09 0.75 -8.79
CA HIS A 30 8.70 1.46 -7.56
C HIS A 30 9.01 2.97 -7.59
N LYS A 31 9.97 3.41 -8.41
CA LYS A 31 10.27 4.85 -8.58
C LYS A 31 9.11 5.60 -9.24
N ASN A 32 8.32 4.94 -10.08
CA ASN A 32 7.12 5.54 -10.66
C ASN A 32 6.10 5.85 -9.56
N LEU A 33 5.87 4.90 -8.65
CA LEU A 33 4.98 5.09 -7.50
C LEU A 33 5.44 6.26 -6.62
N GLU A 34 6.72 6.27 -6.25
CA GLU A 34 7.32 7.35 -5.46
C GLU A 34 7.11 8.70 -6.14
N SER A 35 7.43 8.83 -7.43
CA SER A 35 7.26 10.11 -8.14
C SER A 35 5.82 10.62 -8.18
N ILE A 36 4.82 9.73 -8.14
CA ILE A 36 3.40 10.11 -8.18
C ILE A 36 2.91 10.54 -6.78
N LEU A 37 3.36 9.84 -5.73
CA LEU A 37 2.89 10.07 -4.36
C LEU A 37 3.70 11.15 -3.63
N MET A 38 4.94 11.42 -4.05
CA MET A 38 5.78 12.39 -3.36
C MET A 38 5.17 13.80 -3.36
N GLY A 39 5.09 14.37 -2.17
CA GLY A 39 4.50 15.69 -1.94
C GLY A 39 2.97 15.67 -1.82
N LYS A 40 2.31 14.56 -2.12
CA LYS A 40 0.86 14.44 -1.92
C LYS A 40 0.53 14.31 -0.44
N LYS A 41 -0.51 15.03 0.00
CA LYS A 41 -1.04 14.89 1.35
C LYS A 41 -1.88 13.61 1.49
N VAL A 42 -1.62 12.83 2.55
CA VAL A 42 -2.52 11.76 2.99
C VAL A 42 -3.75 12.40 3.64
N MET A 43 -4.92 12.11 3.09
CA MET A 43 -6.20 12.63 3.55
C MET A 43 -6.87 11.70 4.55
N ASN A 44 -6.83 10.39 4.29
CA ASN A 44 -7.39 9.36 5.16
C ASN A 44 -6.55 8.08 5.12
N ILE A 45 -6.68 7.28 6.17
CA ILE A 45 -6.15 5.93 6.28
C ILE A 45 -7.32 5.02 6.65
N TYR A 46 -7.59 4.01 5.82
CA TYR A 46 -8.64 3.03 6.05
C TYR A 46 -8.01 1.67 6.30
N HIS A 47 -8.48 0.99 7.32
CA HIS A 47 -8.09 -0.38 7.64
C HIS A 47 -9.33 -1.27 7.58
N PHE A 48 -9.31 -2.27 6.72
CA PHE A 48 -10.40 -3.23 6.53
C PHE A 48 -10.12 -4.49 7.35
N GLU A 49 -10.50 -4.49 8.62
CA GLU A 49 -10.09 -5.49 9.61
C GLU A 49 -10.41 -6.95 9.22
N GLU A 50 -11.47 -7.21 8.45
CA GLU A 50 -11.85 -8.57 8.07
C GLU A 50 -10.89 -9.24 7.08
N ILE A 51 -10.22 -8.44 6.26
CA ILE A 51 -9.29 -8.89 5.21
C ILE A 51 -7.88 -8.34 5.39
N SER A 52 -7.72 -7.44 6.36
CA SER A 52 -6.45 -6.87 6.78
C SER A 52 -5.78 -6.03 5.70
N ASP A 53 -6.58 -5.45 4.82
CA ASP A 53 -6.12 -4.53 3.79
C ASP A 53 -6.03 -3.11 4.35
N LEU A 54 -5.01 -2.38 3.90
CA LEU A 54 -4.81 -0.98 4.24
C LEU A 54 -4.95 -0.12 2.99
N VAL A 55 -5.74 0.96 3.08
CA VAL A 55 -5.91 1.92 2.00
C VAL A 55 -5.51 3.30 2.47
N LEU A 56 -4.54 3.89 1.77
CA LEU A 56 -4.13 5.27 1.96
C LEU A 56 -4.81 6.13 0.88
N GLU A 57 -5.67 7.05 1.30
CA GLU A 57 -6.23 8.06 0.42
C GLU A 57 -5.33 9.29 0.42
N PHE A 58 -4.97 9.74 -0.76
CA PHE A 58 -4.26 10.98 -1.02
C PHE A 58 -5.18 11.99 -1.70
N GLU A 59 -4.77 13.25 -1.73
CA GLU A 59 -5.43 14.27 -2.53
C GLU A 59 -5.53 13.90 -4.02
N ASP A 60 -6.46 14.55 -4.73
CA ASP A 60 -6.77 14.33 -6.14
C ASP A 60 -7.32 12.92 -6.46
N ASN A 61 -8.12 12.34 -5.56
CA ASN A 61 -8.78 11.05 -5.78
C ASN A 61 -7.77 9.93 -6.13
N THR A 62 -6.67 9.91 -5.38
CA THR A 62 -5.55 8.97 -5.54
C THR A 62 -5.52 8.03 -4.33
N PHE A 63 -5.44 6.72 -4.57
CA PHE A 63 -5.46 5.70 -3.51
C PHE A 63 -4.29 4.74 -3.68
N LEU A 64 -3.60 4.45 -2.58
CA LEU A 64 -2.67 3.33 -2.52
C LEU A 64 -3.32 2.24 -1.66
N GLU A 65 -3.65 1.13 -2.30
CA GLU A 65 -4.21 -0.04 -1.63
C GLU A 65 -3.11 -1.08 -1.43
N LEU A 66 -3.00 -1.58 -0.20
CA LEU A 66 -2.01 -2.55 0.27
C LEU A 66 -2.77 -3.79 0.71
N PHE A 67 -2.46 -4.93 0.09
CA PHE A 67 -3.20 -6.16 0.29
C PHE A 67 -2.46 -7.12 1.24
N HIS A 68 -3.20 -7.78 2.12
CA HIS A 68 -2.68 -8.91 2.87
C HIS A 68 -2.97 -10.22 2.11
N ASP A 69 -2.00 -10.75 1.38
CA ASP A 69 -2.18 -11.95 0.54
C ASP A 69 -1.47 -13.20 1.08
N SER A 70 -0.82 -13.10 2.25
CA SER A 70 0.11 -14.12 2.74
C SER A 70 -0.33 -14.78 4.05
N SER A 71 -0.33 -16.11 4.09
CA SER A 71 -0.49 -16.85 5.34
C SER A 71 0.82 -17.01 6.12
N PHE A 72 1.96 -16.60 5.54
CA PHE A 72 3.29 -16.89 6.07
C PHE A 72 4.13 -15.65 6.39
N PHE A 73 3.86 -14.54 5.70
CA PHE A 73 4.58 -13.28 5.87
C PHE A 73 3.65 -12.19 6.39
N GLU A 74 4.20 -11.15 6.99
CA GLU A 74 3.50 -9.88 7.18
C GLU A 74 3.10 -9.31 5.81
N GLY A 75 1.91 -8.74 5.70
CA GLY A 75 1.47 -7.97 4.54
C GLY A 75 2.05 -6.56 4.55
N TRP A 76 1.68 -5.73 5.52
CA TRP A 76 2.15 -4.34 5.57
C TRP A 76 2.52 -3.90 6.98
N GLN A 77 3.30 -2.82 7.02
CA GLN A 77 3.64 -2.10 8.24
C GLN A 77 3.47 -0.60 8.02
N LEU A 78 2.88 0.07 9.00
CA LEU A 78 2.68 1.51 9.05
C LEU A 78 3.47 2.06 10.25
N ARG A 79 4.45 2.92 9.96
CA ARG A 79 5.25 3.61 10.97
C ARG A 79 4.91 5.09 10.94
N GLY A 80 4.60 5.64 12.10
CA GLY A 80 4.32 7.06 12.28
C GLY A 80 5.23 7.69 13.33
N ASP A 81 4.96 8.96 13.63
CA ASP A 81 5.67 9.69 14.66
C ASP A 81 5.34 9.17 16.07
N ASN A 82 6.13 9.59 17.06
CA ASN A 82 5.92 9.28 18.49
C ASN A 82 5.91 7.77 18.82
N GLY A 83 6.58 6.96 18.02
CA GLY A 83 6.64 5.51 18.23
C GLY A 83 5.40 4.75 17.76
N PHE A 84 4.50 5.39 17.01
CA PHE A 84 3.38 4.69 16.38
C PHE A 84 3.90 3.64 15.40
N TYR A 85 3.50 2.39 15.64
CA TYR A 85 3.81 1.27 14.78
C TYR A 85 2.57 0.39 14.69
N LEU A 86 2.20 -0.05 13.50
CA LEU A 86 1.09 -0.95 13.26
C LEU A 86 1.53 -1.91 12.15
N PHE A 87 1.33 -3.20 12.32
CA PHE A 87 1.76 -4.18 11.32
C PHE A 87 0.85 -5.40 11.34
N THR A 88 0.67 -5.99 10.16
CA THR A 88 -0.02 -7.28 10.00
C THR A 88 0.91 -8.43 10.38
N LEU A 89 0.37 -9.50 10.94
CA LEU A 89 1.00 -10.76 11.22
C LEU A 89 0.68 -11.77 10.09
N PRO A 90 1.43 -12.89 10.00
CA PRO A 90 1.07 -13.99 9.11
C PRO A 90 -0.39 -14.42 9.29
N GLY A 91 -1.11 -14.52 8.17
CA GLY A 91 -2.54 -14.88 8.17
C GLY A 91 -3.51 -13.73 8.42
N GLY A 92 -3.04 -12.49 8.57
CA GLY A 92 -3.86 -11.28 8.47
C GLY A 92 -4.22 -10.63 9.80
N SER A 93 -4.00 -11.23 10.96
CA SER A 93 -4.17 -10.45 12.22
C SER A 93 -3.19 -9.27 12.26
N TYR A 94 -3.36 -8.31 13.18
CA TYR A 94 -2.45 -7.16 13.31
C TYR A 94 -2.10 -6.88 14.77
N SER A 95 -1.01 -6.14 14.97
CA SER A 95 -0.50 -5.69 16.27
C SER A 95 0.09 -4.29 16.15
N ASP A 96 0.18 -3.58 17.28
CA ASP A 96 0.80 -2.26 17.43
C ASP A 96 2.00 -2.23 18.40
#